data_AF-A0A0B2RNW3-F1
#
_entry.id   AF-A0A0B2RNW3-F1
#
_cell.length_a   1.000
_cell.length_b   1.000
_cell.length_c   1.000
_cell.angle_alpha   90.00
_cell.angle_beta   90.00
_cell.angle_gamma   90.00
#
_symmetry.space_group_name_H-M   'P 1'
#
loop_
_entity.id
_entity.type
_entity.pdbx_description
1 polymer ?
#
loop_
_entity_poly.entity_id
_entity_poly.type
_entity_poly.pdbx_seq_one_letter_code
_entity_poly.pdbx_strand_id
1 'polypeptide(L)' 'MKAIFSFLLVLLVLSIGIENEGPLKVIEAKICDEELYNYCDESCFTDICAKKYGSTSIPLCNELNHCICRYRC' A
#
# COMPACT_ATOMS: atom_id res chain seq x y z
N MET A 1 -40.54 -0.36 -34.01
CA MET A 1 -39.83 -0.69 -32.74
C MET A 1 -38.40 -1.20 -32.99
N LYS A 2 -37.61 -0.53 -33.85
CA LYS A 2 -36.23 -0.96 -34.18
C LYS A 2 -35.23 0.20 -34.05
N ALA A 3 -35.68 1.42 -34.37
CA ALA A 3 -34.90 2.64 -34.18
C ALA A 3 -34.63 2.98 -32.70
N ILE A 4 -35.62 2.76 -31.82
CA ILE A 4 -35.52 3.10 -30.38
C ILE A 4 -34.38 2.31 -29.70
N PHE A 5 -34.20 1.04 -30.09
CA PHE A 5 -33.16 0.17 -29.55
C PHE A 5 -31.75 0.66 -29.92
N SER A 6 -31.61 1.24 -31.10
CA SER A 6 -30.34 1.81 -31.58
C SER A 6 -29.93 3.05 -30.78
N PHE A 7 -30.89 3.92 -30.44
CA PHE A 7 -30.61 5.11 -29.64
C PHE A 7 -30.22 4.77 -28.20
N LEU A 8 -30.86 3.76 -27.60
CA LEU A 8 -30.51 3.27 -26.26
C LEU A 8 -29.08 2.74 -26.19
N LEU A 9 -28.63 2.01 -27.22
CA LEU A 9 -27.25 1.49 -27.29
C LEU A 9 -26.22 2.60 -27.42
N VAL A 10 -26.49 3.63 -28.23
CA VAL A 10 -25.58 4.78 -28.39
C VAL A 10 -25.46 5.59 -27.09
N LEU A 11 -26.57 5.80 -26.37
CA LEU A 11 -26.58 6.48 -25.07
C LEU A 11 -25.82 5.69 -23.99
N LEU A 12 -25.92 4.36 -24.00
CA LEU A 12 -25.17 3.50 -23.08
C LEU A 12 -23.67 3.59 -23.31
N VAL A 13 -23.21 3.57 -24.57
CA VAL A 13 -21.78 3.67 -24.90
C VAL A 13 -21.20 5.04 -24.51
N LEU A 14 -21.97 6.12 -24.70
CA LEU A 14 -21.56 7.48 -24.29
C LEU A 14 -21.52 7.68 -22.77
N SER A 15 -22.21 6.83 -22.01
CA SER A 15 -22.22 6.86 -20.54
C SER A 15 -21.00 6.13 -19.94
N ILE A 16 -20.27 5.34 -20.73
CA ILE A 16 -18.96 4.76 -20.36
C ILE A 16 -17.88 5.82 -20.70
N GLY A 17 -18.13 7.05 -20.26
CA GLY A 17 -17.22 8.16 -20.39
C GLY A 17 -16.61 8.44 -19.03
N ILE A 18 -15.29 8.28 -18.98
CA ILE A 18 -14.39 8.76 -17.93
C ILE A 18 -14.36 7.81 -16.72
N GLU A 19 -13.71 6.67 -16.95
CA GLU A 19 -12.72 6.16 -16.01
C GLU A 19 -11.91 7.33 -15.44
N ASN A 20 -12.24 7.74 -14.22
CA ASN A 20 -11.44 8.66 -13.41
C ASN A 20 -10.16 7.93 -12.99
N GLU A 21 -9.30 7.64 -13.95
CA GLU A 21 -7.88 7.40 -13.70
C GLU A 21 -7.23 8.76 -13.42
N GLY A 22 -7.72 9.45 -12.39
CA GLY A 22 -6.97 10.55 -11.81
C GLY A 22 -5.59 10.00 -11.45
N PRO A 23 -4.49 10.71 -11.76
CA PRO A 23 -3.16 10.22 -11.47
C PRO A 23 -3.13 9.82 -9.99
N LEU A 24 -2.91 8.52 -9.73
CA LEU A 24 -2.71 8.00 -8.39
C LEU A 24 -1.64 8.89 -7.75
N LYS A 25 -2.08 9.77 -6.84
CA LYS A 25 -1.21 10.71 -6.17
C LYS A 25 -0.40 9.88 -5.17
N VAL A 26 0.68 9.25 -5.66
CA VAL A 26 1.64 8.54 -4.83
C VAL A 26 2.40 9.62 -4.07
N ILE A 27 1.90 9.95 -2.89
CA ILE A 27 2.69 10.69 -1.91
C ILE A 27 3.73 9.68 -1.45
N GLU A 28 4.96 9.80 -1.94
CA GLU A 28 6.11 9.08 -1.40
C GLU A 28 6.22 9.45 0.09
N ALA A 29 5.73 8.57 0.96
CA ALA A 29 6.03 8.64 2.36
C ALA A 29 7.50 8.24 2.52
N LYS A 30 8.28 9.06 3.23
CA LYS A 30 9.66 8.72 3.52
C LYS A 30 9.68 7.46 4.38
N ILE A 31 10.52 6.51 4.00
CA ILE A 31 10.66 5.23 4.71
C ILE A 31 12.00 5.25 5.43
N CYS A 32 11.98 4.92 6.71
CA CYS A 32 13.16 4.78 7.55
C CYS A 32 13.32 3.32 7.96
N ASP A 33 14.57 2.89 8.06
CA ASP A 33 14.97 1.61 8.64
C ASP A 33 15.75 1.91 9.94
N GLU A 34 15.36 1.27 11.05
CA GLU A 34 16.07 1.36 12.33
C GLU A 34 16.39 -0.04 12.85
N GLU A 35 17.64 -0.26 13.24
CA GLU A 35 18.07 -1.48 13.93
C GLU A 35 17.68 -1.42 15.41
N LEU A 36 16.94 -2.42 15.89
CA LEU A 36 16.53 -2.52 17.29
C LEU A 36 17.39 -3.48 18.11
N TYR A 37 17.74 -4.62 17.52
CA TYR A 37 18.49 -5.67 18.17
C TYR A 37 19.51 -6.28 17.21
N ASN A 38 20.66 -6.70 17.74
CA ASN A 38 21.70 -7.41 17.01
C ASN A 38 21.42 -8.93 16.85
N TYR A 39 20.17 -9.34 17.07
CA TYR A 39 19.67 -10.69 16.85
C TYR A 39 18.27 -10.60 16.23
N CYS A 40 17.89 -11.62 15.47
CA CYS A 40 16.56 -11.75 14.88
C CYS A 40 15.94 -13.07 15.33
N ASP A 41 14.96 -12.97 16.21
CA ASP A 41 14.16 -14.07 16.72
C ASP A 41 12.67 -13.74 16.56
N GLU A 42 11.79 -14.59 17.08
CA GLU A 42 10.34 -14.32 17.08
C GLU A 42 10.01 -12.97 17.73
N SER A 43 10.81 -12.51 18.70
CA SER A 43 10.57 -11.25 19.40
C SER A 43 10.64 -10.03 18.48
N CYS A 44 11.47 -10.09 17.43
CA CYS A 44 11.55 -9.06 16.38
C CYS A 44 10.20 -8.87 15.68
N PHE A 45 9.50 -9.98 15.43
CA PHE A 45 8.21 -10.00 14.75
C PHE A 45 7.03 -9.80 15.70
N THR A 46 7.21 -10.04 17.00
CA THR A 46 6.16 -9.79 18.00
C THR A 46 6.13 -8.33 18.40
N ASP A 47 5.17 -7.56 17.88
CA ASP A 47 4.71 -6.25 18.35
C ASP A 47 5.74 -5.14 18.66
N ILE A 48 7.06 -5.35 18.71
CA ILE A 48 8.03 -4.35 19.17
C ILE A 48 8.11 -3.22 18.14
N CYS A 49 8.24 -3.55 16.85
CA CYS A 49 8.13 -2.56 15.78
C CYS A 49 6.78 -1.84 15.84
N ALA A 50 5.69 -2.61 15.95
CA ALA A 50 4.33 -2.07 15.95
C ALA A 50 4.05 -1.16 17.15
N LYS A 51 4.60 -1.46 18.33
CA LYS A 51 4.50 -0.66 19.54
C LYS A 51 5.31 0.63 19.44
N LYS A 52 6.47 0.60 18.78
CA LYS A 52 7.36 1.76 18.67
C LYS A 52 6.96 2.72 17.56
N TYR A 53 6.61 2.21 16.37
CA TYR A 53 6.36 3.03 15.18
C TYR A 53 4.93 2.93 14.62
N GLY A 54 4.07 2.13 15.28
CA GLY A 54 2.69 1.90 14.85
C GLY A 54 2.54 0.68 13.95
N SER A 55 1.27 0.32 13.72
CA SER A 55 0.86 -0.90 13.00
C SER A 55 1.27 -0.95 11.52
N THR A 56 1.75 0.16 10.96
CA THR A 56 2.25 0.24 9.58
C THR A 56 3.74 -0.05 9.47
N SER A 57 4.42 -0.31 10.59
CA SER A 57 5.80 -0.74 10.61
C SER A 57 5.94 -2.22 10.25
N ILE A 58 7.09 -2.55 9.65
CA ILE A 58 7.41 -3.88 9.15
C ILE A 58 8.69 -4.34 9.86
N PRO A 59 8.61 -5.38 10.71
CA PRO A 59 9.80 -6.07 11.22
C PRO A 59 10.46 -6.89 10.11
N LEU A 60 11.80 -6.86 10.04
CA LEU A 60 12.60 -7.66 9.11
C LEU A 60 13.96 -8.01 9.70
N CYS A 61 14.50 -9.18 9.32
CA CYS A 61 15.87 -9.57 9.64
C CYS A 61 16.81 -9.13 8.51
N ASN A 62 17.95 -8.52 8.85
CA ASN A 62 18.99 -8.25 7.86
C ASN A 62 19.92 -9.46 7.64
N GLU A 63 20.91 -9.33 6.74
CA GLU A 63 21.88 -10.39 6.43
C GLU A 63 22.79 -10.77 7.61
N LEU A 64 22.98 -9.85 8.56
CA LEU A 64 23.73 -10.07 9.80
C LEU A 64 22.87 -10.70 10.90
N ASN A 65 21.62 -11.06 10.59
CA ASN A 65 20.64 -11.57 11.53
C ASN A 65 20.29 -10.57 12.64
N HIS A 66 20.31 -9.27 12.35
CA HIS A 66 19.82 -8.20 13.22
C HIS A 66 18.34 -7.89 12.93
N CYS A 67 17.60 -7.50 13.96
CA CYS A 67 16.22 -7.04 13.85
C CYS A 67 16.17 -5.58 13.39
N ILE A 68 15.53 -5.35 12.24
CA ILE A 68 15.29 -4.04 11.65
C ILE A 68 13.78 -3.75 11.66
N CYS A 69 13.39 -2.55 12.04
CA CYS A 69 12.03 -2.04 11.79
C CYS A 69 12.04 -1.04 10.67
N ARG A 70 11.24 -1.32 9.64
CA ARG A 70 10.95 -0.39 8.56
C ARG A 70 9.64 0.33 8.82
N TYR A 71 9.64 1.65 8.83
CA TYR A 71 8.45 2.44 9.17
C TYR A 71 8.41 3.76 8.38
N ARG A 72 7.25 4.42 8.42
CA ARG A 72 7.07 5.75 7.83
C ARG A 72 7.64 6.81 8.77
N CYS A 73 8.54 7.62 8.23
CA CYS A 73 9.11 8.83 8.80
C CYS A 73 9.01 9.95 7.73
#